data_AF-C4YZL2-F1
#
_entry.id   AF-C4YZL2-F1
#
_cell.length_a   1.000
_cell.length_b   1.000
_cell.length_c   1.000
_cell.angle_alpha   90.00
_cell.angle_beta   90.00
_cell.angle_gamma   90.00
#
_symmetry.space_group_name_H-M   'P 1'
#
loop_
_entity.id
_entity.type
_entity.pdbx_description
1 polymer ?
#
loop_
_entity_poly.entity_id
_entity_poly.type
_entity_poly.pdbx_seq_one_letter_code
_entity_poly.pdbx_strand_id
1 'polypeptide(L)'
;MEAQFIAADSFTQAEDIKDAEGNILVPAGTTVNPLEELNWGEPLIFINGDDREQIEWAVKQQGKIILVEGSVLESSDQISRTVYFDQGGVLTHKFCIQGVPAIVVQDGIKLKIKEVLL
;
A
#
# COMPACT_ATOMS: atom_id res chain seq x y z
N MET A 1 -15.44 -4.57 -10.58
CA MET A 1 -14.47 -3.74 -11.33
C MET A 1 -13.22 -4.58 -11.61
N GLU A 2 -12.51 -4.30 -12.70
CA GLU A 2 -11.24 -4.99 -13.02
C GLU A 2 -10.13 -4.53 -12.06
N ALA A 3 -9.14 -5.39 -11.80
CA ALA A 3 -8.01 -5.04 -10.95
C ALA A 3 -7.01 -4.17 -11.73
N GLN A 4 -6.49 -3.13 -11.10
CA GLN A 4 -5.44 -2.28 -11.66
C GLN A 4 -4.07 -2.66 -11.10
N PHE A 5 -3.01 -2.38 -11.86
CA PHE A 5 -1.62 -2.66 -11.46
C PHE A 5 -0.78 -1.40 -11.54
N ILE A 6 -0.04 -1.12 -10.48
CA ILE A 6 0.94 -0.04 -10.44
C ILE A 6 2.34 -0.62 -10.23
N ALA A 7 3.35 0.04 -10.79
CA ALA A 7 4.73 -0.23 -10.40
C ALA A 7 4.93 0.19 -8.94
N ALA A 8 5.77 -0.51 -8.19
CA ALA A 8 6.28 0.07 -6.96
C ALA A 8 7.17 1.27 -7.28
N ASP A 9 7.32 2.17 -6.31
CA ASP A 9 8.24 3.30 -6.40
C ASP A 9 9.66 2.76 -6.52
N SER A 10 10.17 2.71 -7.74
CA SER A 10 11.56 2.38 -8.03
C SER A 10 12.44 3.60 -7.77
N PHE A 11 13.59 3.36 -7.17
CA PHE A 11 14.60 4.40 -6.97
C PHE A 11 15.66 4.28 -8.06
N THR A 12 16.03 5.40 -8.68
CA THR A 12 17.15 5.47 -9.62
C THR A 12 18.27 6.28 -9.00
N GLN A 13 19.43 5.66 -8.85
CA GLN A 13 20.62 6.29 -8.31
C GLN A 13 21.11 7.39 -9.27
N ALA A 14 21.16 8.64 -8.82
CA ALA A 14 21.51 9.76 -9.68
C ALA A 14 23.02 9.85 -9.98
N GLU A 15 23.85 9.46 -9.00
CA GLU A 15 25.32 9.60 -9.05
C GLU A 15 26.00 8.30 -8.62
N ASP A 16 27.21 8.05 -9.09
CA ASP A 16 27.99 6.88 -8.68
C ASP A 16 28.17 6.86 -7.15
N ILE A 17 27.77 5.75 -6.51
CA ILE A 17 28.15 5.47 -5.13
C ILE A 17 29.53 4.82 -5.17
N LYS A 18 30.47 5.40 -4.43
CA LYS A 18 31.86 4.93 -4.37
C LYS A 18 32.23 4.50 -2.95
N ASP A 19 33.14 3.54 -2.84
CA ASP A 19 33.77 3.19 -1.57
C ASP A 19 34.83 4.24 -1.16
N ALA A 20 35.49 4.00 -0.01
CA ALA A 20 36.52 4.90 0.50
C ALA A 20 37.78 4.96 -0.40
N GLU A 21 37.98 3.97 -1.27
CA GLU A 21 39.13 3.88 -2.19
C GLU A 21 38.79 4.49 -3.57
N GLY A 22 37.54 4.86 -3.80
CA GLY A 22 37.06 5.48 -5.03
C GLY A 22 36.51 4.49 -6.06
N ASN A 23 36.39 3.20 -5.73
CA ASN A 23 35.77 2.21 -6.61
C ASN A 23 34.26 2.40 -6.63
N ILE A 24 33.63 2.25 -7.80
CA ILE A 24 32.18 2.37 -7.95
C ILE A 24 31.51 1.10 -7.41
N LEU A 25 30.69 1.26 -6.37
CA LEU A 25 29.84 0.21 -5.81
C LEU A 25 28.49 0.13 -6.51
N VAL A 26 27.89 1.30 -6.81
CA VAL A 26 26.63 1.40 -7.54
C VAL A 26 26.76 2.49 -8.60
N PRO A 27 26.73 2.15 -9.89
CA PRO A 27 26.79 3.14 -10.96
C PRO A 27 25.58 4.08 -10.96
N ALA A 28 25.80 5.33 -11.35
CA ALA A 28 24.74 6.25 -11.71
C ALA A 28 23.81 5.62 -12.77
N GLY A 29 22.51 5.84 -12.64
CA GLY A 29 21.47 5.24 -13.48
C GLY A 29 20.99 3.86 -13.03
N THR A 30 21.63 3.24 -12.03
CA THR A 30 21.13 1.98 -11.45
C THR A 30 19.73 2.22 -10.88
N THR A 31 18.75 1.47 -11.38
CA THR A 31 17.36 1.54 -10.91
C THR A 31 17.04 0.28 -10.13
N VAL A 32 16.51 0.46 -8.92
CA VAL A 32 16.10 -0.63 -8.03
C VAL A 32 14.60 -0.54 -7.81
N ASN A 33 13.89 -1.60 -8.17
CA ASN A 33 12.52 -1.79 -7.71
C ASN A 33 12.57 -2.54 -6.37
N PRO A 34 12.08 -1.95 -5.26
CA PRO A 34 12.14 -2.61 -3.96
C PRO A 34 11.41 -3.95 -3.95
N LEU A 35 10.40 -4.18 -4.81
CA LEU A 35 9.68 -5.46 -4.89
C LEU A 35 10.46 -6.60 -5.57
N GLU A 36 11.63 -6.34 -6.14
CA GLU A 36 12.52 -7.39 -6.67
C GLU A 36 13.24 -8.13 -5.54
N GLU A 37 13.54 -7.45 -4.44
CA GLU A 37 14.36 -7.96 -3.34
C GLU A 37 13.60 -7.99 -2.00
N LEU A 38 12.66 -7.07 -1.79
CA LEU A 38 11.86 -6.95 -0.58
C LEU A 38 10.43 -7.45 -0.82
N ASN A 39 9.91 -8.17 0.18
CA ASN A 39 8.52 -8.56 0.19
C ASN A 39 7.65 -7.41 0.71
N TRP A 40 6.54 -7.14 0.02
CA TRP A 40 5.54 -6.15 0.42
C TRP A 40 4.94 -6.42 1.81
N GLY A 41 4.84 -7.70 2.19
CA GLY A 41 4.23 -8.14 3.43
C GLY A 41 2.72 -8.35 3.30
N GLU A 42 1.99 -7.99 4.36
CA GLU A 42 0.54 -8.20 4.43
C GLU A 42 -0.24 -7.27 3.47
N PRO A 43 -1.40 -7.73 2.94
CA PRO A 43 -2.30 -6.86 2.19
C PRO A 43 -2.68 -5.60 2.95
N LEU A 44 -2.86 -4.49 2.22
CA LEU A 44 -3.47 -3.28 2.76
C LEU A 44 -4.93 -3.21 2.33
N ILE A 45 -5.84 -3.04 3.29
CA ILE A 45 -7.29 -3.03 3.09
C ILE A 45 -7.79 -1.63 3.42
N PHE A 46 -8.28 -0.92 2.42
CA PHE A 46 -8.79 0.45 2.54
C PHE A 46 -10.30 0.45 2.69
N ILE A 47 -10.83 1.14 3.70
CA ILE A 47 -12.27 1.26 3.97
C ILE A 47 -12.66 2.65 4.48
N ASN A 48 -13.93 3.01 4.30
CA ASN A 48 -14.56 4.06 5.10
C ASN A 48 -14.97 3.48 6.47
N GLY A 49 -14.44 4.05 7.57
CA GLY A 49 -14.73 3.64 8.94
C GLY A 49 -16.13 4.04 9.45
N ASP A 50 -16.85 4.91 8.74
CA ASP A 50 -18.24 5.24 9.07
C ASP A 50 -19.25 4.35 8.31
N ASP A 51 -18.77 3.53 7.35
CA ASP A 51 -19.60 2.61 6.58
C ASP A 51 -19.57 1.20 7.21
N ARG A 52 -20.70 0.84 7.84
CA ARG A 52 -20.85 -0.45 8.52
C ARG A 52 -20.73 -1.66 7.57
N GLU A 53 -21.16 -1.54 6.32
CA GLU A 53 -21.05 -2.64 5.36
C GLU A 53 -19.58 -2.89 5.00
N GLN A 54 -18.79 -1.82 4.88
CA GLN A 54 -17.34 -1.91 4.66
C GLN A 54 -16.59 -2.48 5.87
N ILE A 55 -16.98 -2.11 7.09
CA ILE A 55 -16.44 -2.73 8.31
C ILE A 55 -16.71 -4.23 8.32
N GLU A 56 -17.97 -4.64 8.11
CA GLU A 56 -18.38 -6.06 8.10
C GLU A 56 -17.69 -6.86 6.99
N TRP A 57 -17.35 -6.21 5.88
CA TRP A 57 -16.55 -6.80 4.81
C TRP A 57 -15.06 -6.89 5.20
N ALA A 58 -14.49 -5.86 5.81
CA ALA A 58 -13.07 -5.77 6.16
C ALA A 58 -12.65 -6.76 7.26
N VAL A 59 -13.51 -7.00 8.26
CA VAL A 59 -13.23 -7.97 9.33
C VAL A 59 -13.03 -9.40 8.80
N LYS A 60 -13.56 -9.71 7.62
CA LYS A 60 -13.41 -11.01 6.94
C LYS A 60 -12.10 -11.11 6.15
N GLN A 61 -11.38 -10.00 5.94
CA GLN A 61 -10.14 -9.95 5.17
C GLN A 61 -8.92 -10.13 6.06
N GLN A 62 -7.86 -10.70 5.49
CA GLN A 62 -6.54 -10.80 6.13
C GLN A 62 -5.64 -9.68 5.59
N GLY A 63 -4.98 -8.96 6.49
CA GLY A 63 -4.19 -7.77 6.15
C GLY A 63 -4.39 -6.61 7.10
N LYS A 64 -3.62 -5.54 6.90
CA LYS A 64 -3.74 -4.30 7.68
C LYS A 64 -4.95 -3.53 7.20
N ILE A 65 -5.75 -2.99 8.12
CA ILE A 65 -6.91 -2.17 7.80
C ILE A 65 -6.50 -0.70 7.89
N ILE A 66 -6.78 0.04 6.84
CA ILE A 66 -6.44 1.44 6.64
C ILE A 66 -7.77 2.17 6.43
N LEU A 67 -8.08 3.09 7.32
CA LEU A 67 -9.25 3.95 7.21
C LEU A 67 -8.93 5.13 6.31
N VAL A 68 -9.80 5.43 5.35
CA VAL A 68 -9.72 6.65 4.53
C VAL A 68 -10.60 7.79 5.08
N GLU A 69 -11.63 7.41 5.83
CA GLU A 69 -12.59 8.30 6.51
C GLU A 69 -13.10 7.61 7.78
N GLY A 70 -13.70 8.38 8.68
CA GLY A 70 -14.33 7.88 9.90
C GLY A 70 -13.44 7.86 11.15
N SER A 71 -14.02 7.40 12.25
CA SER A 71 -13.38 7.42 13.57
C SER A 71 -12.46 6.22 13.80
N VAL A 72 -11.17 6.49 14.05
CA VAL A 72 -10.18 5.45 14.42
C VAL A 72 -10.59 4.72 15.69
N LEU A 73 -11.10 5.44 16.70
CA LEU A 73 -11.47 4.85 17.99
C LEU A 73 -12.65 3.90 17.83
N GLU A 74 -13.73 4.34 17.19
CA GLU A 74 -14.94 3.54 17.00
C GLU A 74 -14.69 2.36 16.05
N SER A 75 -13.87 2.55 15.02
CA SER A 75 -13.48 1.47 14.10
C SER A 75 -12.61 0.43 14.80
N SER A 76 -11.69 0.85 15.67
CA SER A 76 -10.83 -0.08 16.45
C SER A 76 -11.66 -1.02 17.32
N ASP A 77 -12.67 -0.47 17.99
CA ASP A 77 -13.56 -1.24 18.87
C ASP A 77 -14.38 -2.26 18.07
N GLN A 78 -14.89 -1.88 16.89
CA GLN A 78 -15.68 -2.77 16.03
C GLN A 78 -14.85 -3.87 15.36
N ILE A 79 -13.62 -3.55 14.94
CA ILE A 79 -12.78 -4.43 14.13
C ILE A 79 -11.94 -5.38 15.01
N SER A 80 -11.72 -5.04 16.28
CA SER A 80 -10.93 -5.83 17.25
C SER A 80 -9.50 -6.17 16.77
N ARG A 81 -8.94 -5.33 15.88
CA ARG A 81 -7.58 -5.43 15.33
C ARG A 81 -7.01 -4.02 15.18
N THR A 82 -5.69 -3.92 15.03
CA THR A 82 -5.06 -2.63 14.74
C THR A 82 -5.60 -2.06 13.43
N VAL A 83 -6.10 -0.83 13.51
CA VAL A 83 -6.47 -0.01 12.35
C VAL A 83 -5.46 1.13 12.20
N TYR A 84 -5.17 1.47 10.97
CA TYR A 84 -4.35 2.60 10.57
C TYR A 84 -5.23 3.64 9.89
N PHE A 85 -4.72 4.85 9.69
CA PHE A 85 -5.45 5.92 9.02
C PHE A 85 -4.60 6.49 7.88
N ASP A 86 -5.18 6.65 6.70
CA ASP A 86 -4.53 7.28 5.56
C ASP A 86 -4.62 8.80 5.68
N GLN A 87 -3.86 9.35 6.63
CA GLN A 87 -3.91 10.76 6.96
C GLN A 87 -3.51 11.62 5.75
N GLY A 88 -4.44 12.47 5.31
CA GLY A 88 -4.22 13.32 4.13
C GLY A 88 -4.27 12.56 2.79
N GLY A 89 -4.74 11.31 2.78
CA GLY A 89 -4.95 10.54 1.54
C GLY A 89 -3.67 10.09 0.84
N VAL A 90 -2.52 10.09 1.53
CA VAL A 90 -1.20 9.85 0.92
C VAL A 90 -1.16 8.51 0.19
N LEU A 91 -1.65 7.44 0.81
CA LEU A 91 -1.65 6.09 0.22
C LEU A 91 -2.72 5.94 -0.85
N THR A 92 -3.92 6.47 -0.62
CA THR A 92 -5.03 6.45 -1.59
C THR A 92 -4.64 7.15 -2.88
N HIS A 93 -3.98 8.30 -2.80
CA HIS A 93 -3.43 9.02 -3.95
C HIS A 93 -2.30 8.23 -4.63
N LYS A 94 -1.33 7.73 -3.84
CA LYS A 94 -0.20 6.96 -4.37
C LYS A 94 -0.64 5.69 -5.10
N PHE A 95 -1.67 5.02 -4.60
CA PHE A 95 -2.19 3.78 -5.18
C PHE A 95 -3.33 4.01 -6.18
N CYS A 96 -3.64 5.28 -6.48
CA CYS A 96 -4.71 5.69 -7.40
C CYS A 96 -6.05 5.02 -7.08
N ILE A 97 -6.37 4.83 -5.79
CA ILE A 97 -7.64 4.27 -5.34
C ILE A 97 -8.73 5.32 -5.57
N GLN A 98 -9.74 4.97 -6.36
CA GLN A 98 -10.86 5.86 -6.71
C GLN A 98 -12.06 5.64 -5.79
N GLY A 99 -12.24 4.42 -5.28
CA GLY A 99 -13.31 4.06 -4.35
C GLY A 99 -12.86 3.02 -3.32
N VAL A 100 -13.51 3.07 -2.17
CA VAL A 100 -13.39 2.07 -1.10
C VAL A 100 -14.70 1.28 -0.98
N PRO A 101 -14.64 -0.01 -0.62
CA PRO A 101 -13.47 -0.73 -0.12
C PRO A 101 -12.47 -1.17 -1.22
N ALA A 102 -11.18 -1.19 -0.89
CA ALA A 102 -10.11 -1.61 -1.80
C ALA A 102 -9.05 -2.48 -1.11
N ILE A 103 -8.38 -3.36 -1.87
CA ILE A 103 -7.25 -4.17 -1.39
C ILE A 103 -6.03 -3.93 -2.27
N VAL A 104 -4.88 -3.68 -1.65
CA VAL A 104 -3.57 -3.59 -2.30
C VAL A 104 -2.71 -4.78 -1.90
N VAL A 105 -2.26 -5.56 -2.89
CA VAL A 105 -1.39 -6.74 -2.71
C VAL A 105 -0.22 -6.71 -3.69
N GLN A 106 0.88 -7.36 -3.35
CA GLN A 106 1.96 -7.60 -4.30
C GLN A 106 1.55 -8.66 -5.33
N ASP A 107 1.86 -8.41 -6.60
CA ASP A 107 1.74 -9.36 -7.71
C ASP A 107 3.04 -9.28 -8.55
N GLY A 108 3.94 -10.23 -8.30
CA GLY A 108 5.31 -10.18 -8.81
C GLY A 108 6.05 -8.93 -8.32
N ILE A 109 6.59 -8.15 -9.26
CA ILE A 109 7.32 -6.90 -8.99
C ILE A 109 6.42 -5.65 -9.02
N LYS A 110 5.10 -5.84 -9.01
CA LYS A 110 4.08 -4.79 -9.06
C LYS A 110 3.15 -4.88 -7.86
N LEU A 111 2.37 -3.83 -7.65
CA LEU A 111 1.23 -3.85 -6.75
C LEU A 111 -0.06 -3.96 -7.55
N LYS A 112 -0.93 -4.85 -7.13
CA LYS A 112 -2.28 -5.04 -7.64
C LYS A 112 -3.27 -4.40 -6.68
N ILE A 113 -4.13 -3.55 -7.22
CA ILE A 113 -5.19 -2.86 -6.50
C ILE A 113 -6.52 -3.37 -7.00
N LYS A 114 -7.37 -3.78 -6.08
CA LYS A 114 -8.73 -4.27 -6.37
C LYS A 114 -9.74 -3.49 -5.55
N GLU A 115 -10.49 -2.63 -6.22
CA GLU A 115 -11.67 -1.97 -5.66
C GLU A 115 -12.88 -2.90 -5.74
N VAL A 116 -13.70 -2.91 -4.70
CA VAL A 116 -14.82 -3.82 -4.53
C VAL A 116 -16.10 -3.00 -4.41
N LEU A 117 -17.12 -3.38 -5.18
CA LEU A 117 -18.48 -2.89 -4.95
C LEU A 117 -19.14 -3.84 -3.96
N LEU A 118 -19.64 -3.28 -2.86
CA LEU A 118 -20.47 -3.99 -1.90
C LEU A 118 -21.94 -3.87 -2.32
#